data_AF-A0A352WPJ4-F1
#
_entry.id   AF-A0A352WPJ4-F1
#
_cell.length_a   1.000
_cell.length_b   1.000
_cell.length_c   1.000
_cell.angle_alpha   90.00
_cell.angle_beta   90.00
_cell.angle_gamma   90.00
#
_symmetry.space_group_name_H-M   'P 1'
#
loop_
_entity.id
_entity.type
_entity.pdbx_description
1 polymer ?
#
loop_
_entity_poly.entity_id
_entity_poly.type
_entity_poly.pdbx_seq_one_letter_code
_entity_poly.pdbx_strand_id
1 'polypeptide(L)'
;MKEGKSLRLVAQAASFYVGVSMTFALAAQSEIIMDGVFDDWANIPSVLDDDDPGVMDLLEMKVANDEAYLYVYLRVAEEIKLVEALIPHSIYLQIDTDVDAATGYEVQEGFGSELGIDFADHFAYFDVDPNVVVNFYDIGFHPAPTVTS
;
A
#
# COMPACT_ATOMS: atom_id res chain seq x y z
N MET A 1 6.91 -8.22 -25.69
CA MET A 1 5.66 -8.07 -24.92
C MET A 1 5.59 -9.26 -23.98
N LYS A 2 6.02 -9.10 -22.73
CA LYS A 2 5.86 -10.11 -21.68
C LYS A 2 4.53 -9.82 -20.99
N GLU A 3 3.73 -10.84 -20.72
CA GLU A 3 2.45 -10.71 -20.02
C GLU A 3 2.64 -9.86 -18.76
N GLY A 4 1.83 -8.81 -18.60
CA GLY A 4 1.84 -7.99 -17.38
C GLY A 4 1.39 -8.86 -16.22
N LYS A 5 2.20 -8.94 -15.17
CA LYS A 5 1.76 -9.55 -13.91
C LYS A 5 0.65 -8.66 -13.33
N SER A 6 -0.43 -9.29 -12.91
CA SER A 6 -1.47 -8.62 -12.12
C SER A 6 -1.08 -8.71 -10.64
N LEU A 7 -1.22 -7.63 -9.89
CA LEU A 7 -1.13 -7.62 -8.43
C LEU A 7 -2.44 -7.11 -7.86
N ARG A 8 -2.83 -7.56 -6.66
CA ARG A 8 -3.93 -6.96 -5.94
C ARG A 8 -3.46 -6.28 -4.66
N LEU A 9 -3.94 -5.07 -4.43
CA LEU A 9 -3.58 -4.27 -3.27
C LEU A 9 -4.84 -3.75 -2.60
N VAL A 10 -4.79 -3.71 -1.28
CA VAL A 10 -5.79 -3.10 -0.40
C VAL A 10 -5.06 -2.18 0.56
N ALA A 11 -5.40 -0.90 0.56
CA ALA A 11 -5.07 0.01 1.65
C ALA A 11 -6.31 0.19 2.54
N GLN A 12 -6.14 0.17 3.86
CA GLN A 12 -7.24 0.31 4.83
C GLN A 12 -6.89 1.28 5.96
N ALA A 13 -7.89 2.07 6.35
CA ALA A 13 -7.95 2.81 7.62
C ALA A 13 -8.86 2.05 8.60
N ALA A 14 -8.38 1.75 9.81
CA ALA A 14 -8.87 0.65 10.64
C ALA A 14 -10.30 0.74 11.25
N SER A 15 -11.20 1.62 10.79
CA SER A 15 -12.53 1.76 11.43
C SER A 15 -13.68 1.04 10.73
N PHE A 16 -13.54 0.57 9.49
CA PHE A 16 -14.52 -0.31 8.84
C PHE A 16 -13.80 -1.36 7.98
N TYR A 17 -14.21 -2.63 8.07
CA TYR A 17 -13.76 -3.76 7.25
C TYR A 17 -14.27 -3.63 5.79
N VAL A 18 -14.01 -2.49 5.15
CA VAL A 18 -14.24 -2.28 3.72
C VAL A 18 -12.91 -1.82 3.15
N GLY A 19 -12.03 -2.78 2.89
CA GLY A 19 -10.85 -2.52 2.09
C GLY A 19 -11.24 -2.34 0.62
N VAL A 20 -10.65 -1.34 -0.03
CA VAL A 20 -10.78 -1.22 -1.47
C VAL A 20 -9.81 -2.22 -2.11
N SER A 21 -10.33 -3.38 -2.51
CA SER A 21 -9.58 -4.40 -3.24
C SER A 21 -9.46 -4.04 -4.71
N MET A 22 -8.23 -3.84 -5.16
CA MET A 22 -7.94 -3.36 -6.50
C MET A 22 -7.01 -4.33 -7.21
N THR A 23 -7.30 -4.66 -8.46
CA THR A 23 -6.38 -5.42 -9.33
C THR A 23 -5.67 -4.45 -10.27
N PHE A 24 -4.34 -4.38 -10.19
CA PHE A 24 -3.51 -3.58 -11.07
C PHE A 24 -2.85 -4.46 -12.13
N ALA A 25 -3.00 -4.10 -13.41
CA ALA A 25 -2.18 -4.66 -14.47
C ALA A 25 -0.87 -3.87 -14.53
N LEU A 26 0.24 -4.47 -14.12
CA LEU A 26 1.54 -3.80 -14.12
C LEU A 26 2.14 -3.82 -15.54
N ALA A 27 2.10 -2.65 -16.20
CA ALA A 27 3.00 -2.34 -17.30
C ALA A 27 4.17 -1.50 -16.74
N ALA A 28 5.34 -1.53 -17.39
CA ALA A 28 6.43 -0.61 -17.04
C ALA A 28 5.90 0.83 -17.19
N GLN A 29 5.67 1.49 -16.05
CA GLN A 29 5.15 2.85 -15.98
C GLN A 29 6.32 3.84 -15.84
N SER A 30 6.01 5.13 -15.99
CA SER A 30 6.96 6.24 -15.89
C SER A 30 7.85 6.12 -14.65
N GLU A 31 9.11 6.53 -14.79
CA GLU A 31 10.09 6.59 -13.71
C GLU A 31 9.50 7.39 -12.53
N ILE A 32 9.39 6.75 -11.37
CA ILE A 32 8.96 7.37 -10.12
C ILE A 32 10.20 7.71 -9.30
N ILE A 33 10.30 8.96 -8.86
CA ILE A 33 11.41 9.46 -8.06
C ILE A 33 10.90 9.78 -6.66
N MET A 34 11.50 9.15 -5.65
CA MET A 34 11.12 9.35 -4.24
C MET A 34 11.80 10.60 -3.65
N ASP A 35 11.52 11.79 -4.21
CA ASP A 35 12.13 13.06 -3.79
C ASP A 35 11.16 14.03 -3.06
N GLY A 36 9.90 13.64 -2.91
CA GLY A 36 8.85 14.46 -2.29
C GLY A 36 8.14 15.42 -3.25
N VAL A 37 8.49 15.40 -4.54
CA VAL A 37 7.74 16.01 -5.63
C VAL A 37 6.93 14.92 -6.31
N PHE A 38 5.64 15.16 -6.58
CA PHE A 38 4.71 14.12 -7.03
C PHE A 38 4.22 14.30 -8.49
N ASP A 39 4.90 15.13 -9.28
CA ASP A 39 4.51 15.43 -10.68
C ASP A 39 4.60 14.19 -11.59
N ASP A 40 5.52 13.29 -11.30
CA ASP A 40 5.70 11.98 -11.94
C ASP A 40 4.50 11.04 -11.75
N TRP A 41 3.66 11.27 -10.74
CA TRP A 41 2.41 10.53 -10.50
C TRP A 41 1.21 11.04 -11.30
N ALA A 42 1.34 12.12 -12.08
CA ALA A 42 0.21 12.78 -12.73
C ALA A 42 -0.57 11.89 -13.70
N ASN A 43 0.13 10.97 -14.38
CA ASN A 43 -0.49 10.07 -15.38
C ASN A 43 -0.74 8.65 -14.85
N ILE A 44 -0.40 8.37 -13.59
CA ILE A 44 -0.64 7.07 -12.98
C ILE A 44 -2.12 6.99 -12.60
N PRO A 45 -2.86 5.95 -13.04
CA PRO A 45 -4.27 5.79 -12.68
C PRO A 45 -4.49 5.81 -11.17
N SER A 46 -5.45 6.62 -10.75
CA SER A 46 -5.88 6.75 -9.37
C SER A 46 -7.09 5.88 -9.09
N VAL A 47 -7.13 5.32 -7.88
CA VAL A 47 -8.38 4.88 -7.27
C VAL A 47 -8.69 5.83 -6.14
N LEU A 48 -9.89 6.39 -6.20
CA LEU A 48 -10.42 7.29 -5.19
C LEU A 48 -11.20 6.45 -4.18
N ASP A 49 -11.08 6.82 -2.92
CA ASP A 49 -11.96 6.35 -1.88
C ASP A 49 -12.91 7.51 -1.56
N ASP A 50 -14.20 7.22 -1.70
CA ASP A 50 -15.30 8.18 -1.53
C ASP A 50 -15.95 8.04 -0.15
N ASP A 51 -15.44 7.14 0.71
CA ASP A 51 -15.92 6.90 2.07
C ASP A 51 -15.14 7.75 3.09
N ASP A 52 -15.81 8.23 4.14
CA ASP A 52 -15.19 9.04 5.20
C ASP A 52 -15.25 8.27 6.53
N PRO A 53 -14.26 7.41 6.84
CA PRO A 53 -14.31 6.54 8.00
C PRO A 53 -13.91 7.23 9.31
N GLY A 54 -13.72 8.56 9.31
CA GLY A 54 -13.72 9.43 10.49
C GLY A 54 -12.46 9.50 11.36
N VAL A 55 -11.60 8.47 11.40
CA VAL A 55 -10.30 8.54 12.13
C VAL A 55 -9.14 8.86 11.20
N MET A 56 -9.21 8.35 9.97
CA MET A 56 -8.31 8.68 8.89
C MET A 56 -9.02 8.44 7.57
N ASP A 57 -9.04 9.45 6.73
CA ASP A 57 -9.70 9.43 5.43
C ASP A 57 -8.65 9.21 4.33
N LEU A 58 -8.66 8.02 3.72
CA LEU A 58 -7.89 7.75 2.52
C LEU A 58 -8.64 8.37 1.34
N LEU A 59 -8.00 9.24 0.60
CA LEU A 59 -8.64 9.96 -0.50
C LEU A 59 -8.28 9.38 -1.87
N GLU A 60 -7.07 8.84 -1.99
CA GLU A 60 -6.54 8.37 -3.26
C GLU A 60 -5.38 7.40 -3.07
N MET A 61 -5.40 6.33 -3.85
CA MET A 61 -4.28 5.42 -4.01
C MET A 61 -3.84 5.36 -5.48
N LYS A 62 -2.54 5.35 -5.71
CA LYS A 62 -1.94 5.04 -7.02
C LYS A 62 -0.83 4.01 -6.83
N VAL A 63 -0.64 3.18 -7.85
CA VAL A 63 0.38 2.14 -7.82
C VAL A 63 1.15 2.13 -9.14
N ALA A 64 2.46 2.12 -9.03
CA ALA A 64 3.40 1.95 -10.12
C ALA A 64 4.48 0.93 -9.70
N ASN A 65 5.28 0.45 -10.65
CA ASN A 65 6.39 -0.45 -10.34
C ASN A 65 7.48 -0.35 -11.42
N ASP A 66 8.67 -0.82 -11.06
CA ASP A 66 9.73 -1.14 -12.01
C ASP A 66 10.20 -2.61 -11.81
N GLU A 67 11.42 -2.93 -12.23
CA GLU A 67 12.00 -4.27 -12.08
C GLU A 67 12.42 -4.61 -10.64
N ALA A 68 12.53 -3.61 -9.75
CA ALA A 68 13.07 -3.72 -8.40
C ALA A 68 12.05 -3.34 -7.31
N TYR A 69 11.19 -2.36 -7.55
CA TYR A 69 10.32 -1.77 -6.53
C TYR A 69 8.86 -1.68 -6.98
N LEU A 70 7.99 -1.82 -5.98
CA LEU A 70 6.60 -1.39 -6.02
C LEU A 70 6.54 0.01 -5.42
N TYR A 71 5.97 0.96 -6.15
CA TYR A 71 5.73 2.33 -5.69
C TYR A 71 4.26 2.47 -5.34
N VAL A 72 3.98 2.92 -4.11
CA VAL A 72 2.63 3.16 -3.63
C VAL A 72 2.51 4.63 -3.21
N TYR A 73 1.54 5.31 -3.78
CA TYR A 73 1.16 6.66 -3.40
C TYR A 73 -0.16 6.63 -2.65
N LEU A 74 -0.20 7.30 -1.50
CA LEU A 74 -1.40 7.49 -0.70
C LEU A 74 -1.60 9.00 -0.50
N ARG A 75 -2.81 9.47 -0.76
CA ARG A 75 -3.26 10.79 -0.31
C ARG A 75 -4.32 10.58 0.76
N VAL A 76 -4.11 11.20 1.91
CA VAL A 76 -5.03 11.17 3.06
C VAL A 76 -5.51 12.59 3.37
N ALA A 77 -6.64 12.74 4.06
CA ALA A 77 -7.16 14.05 4.46
C ALA A 77 -6.39 14.66 5.64
N GLU A 78 -5.83 13.81 6.50
CA GLU A 78 -5.11 14.19 7.71
C GLU A 78 -3.60 14.29 7.50
N GLU A 79 -2.95 15.13 8.30
CA GLU A 79 -1.49 15.08 8.41
C GLU A 79 -1.08 13.82 9.16
N ILE A 80 -0.28 12.98 8.51
CA ILE A 80 0.25 11.75 9.09
C ILE A 80 1.77 11.80 9.19
N LYS A 81 2.32 11.10 10.17
CA LYS A 81 3.74 10.78 10.21
C LYS A 81 3.91 9.26 10.22
N LEU A 82 4.13 8.71 9.02
CA LEU A 82 4.14 7.27 8.75
C LEU A 82 5.24 6.49 9.50
N VAL A 83 6.24 7.20 10.04
CA VAL A 83 7.38 6.60 10.77
C VAL A 83 7.52 7.15 12.20
N GLU A 84 6.55 7.93 12.69
CA GLU A 84 6.56 8.49 14.04
C GLU A 84 5.29 8.09 14.79
N ALA A 85 5.45 7.27 15.84
CA ALA A 85 4.34 6.77 16.66
C ALA A 85 3.58 7.86 17.45
N LEU A 86 4.03 9.12 17.43
CA LEU A 86 3.41 10.21 18.21
C LEU A 86 2.12 10.74 17.59
N ILE A 87 1.90 10.53 16.29
CA ILE A 87 0.63 10.84 15.63
C ILE A 87 -0.07 9.50 15.34
N PRO A 88 -1.13 9.16 16.09
CA PRO A 88 -1.88 7.93 15.86
C PRO A 88 -2.39 7.89 14.42
N HIS A 89 -2.10 6.79 13.75
CA HIS A 89 -2.59 6.46 12.42
C HIS A 89 -2.86 4.96 12.39
N SER A 90 -3.73 4.51 11.50
CA SER A 90 -4.10 3.10 11.37
C SER A 90 -4.11 2.65 9.91
N ILE A 91 -3.04 3.02 9.19
CA ILE A 91 -2.83 2.63 7.80
C ILE A 91 -2.29 1.21 7.76
N TYR A 92 -2.99 0.35 7.05
CA TYR A 92 -2.50 -0.94 6.64
C TYR A 92 -2.37 -0.98 5.12
N LEU A 93 -1.27 -1.53 4.63
CA LEU A 93 -1.14 -1.92 3.23
C LEU A 93 -1.07 -3.44 3.14
N GLN A 94 -1.99 -4.03 2.40
CA GLN A 94 -2.13 -5.47 2.18
C GLN A 94 -1.91 -5.77 0.71
N ILE A 95 -1.04 -6.73 0.41
CA ILE A 95 -0.60 -7.06 -0.95
C ILE A 95 -0.80 -8.55 -1.17
N ASP A 96 -1.68 -8.85 -2.12
CA ASP A 96 -1.93 -10.17 -2.69
C ASP A 96 -1.03 -10.29 -3.94
N THR A 97 -0.01 -11.14 -3.81
CA THR A 97 1.13 -11.24 -4.72
C THR A 97 0.98 -12.35 -5.74
N ASP A 98 0.14 -13.34 -5.47
CA ASP A 98 -0.11 -14.49 -6.35
C ASP A 98 -1.51 -14.48 -6.98
N VAL A 99 -2.39 -13.57 -6.55
CA VAL A 99 -3.77 -13.39 -7.02
C VAL A 99 -4.63 -14.62 -6.70
N ASP A 100 -4.32 -15.32 -5.61
CA ASP A 100 -5.11 -16.43 -5.09
C ASP A 100 -5.77 -16.05 -3.75
N ALA A 101 -7.08 -15.83 -3.78
CA ALA A 101 -7.83 -15.50 -2.57
C ALA A 101 -7.86 -16.63 -1.51
N ALA A 102 -7.38 -17.83 -1.84
CA ALA A 102 -7.30 -18.97 -0.92
C ALA A 102 -5.97 -19.05 -0.15
N THR A 103 -4.99 -18.20 -0.46
CA THR A 103 -3.70 -18.07 0.24
C THR A 103 -3.65 -16.78 1.06
N GLY A 104 -2.59 -16.60 1.85
CA GLY A 104 -2.40 -15.35 2.60
C GLY A 104 -3.37 -15.13 3.77
N TYR A 105 -3.32 -13.90 4.30
CA TYR A 105 -4.23 -13.40 5.31
C TYR A 105 -5.55 -12.97 4.65
N GLU A 106 -6.69 -13.54 5.06
CA GLU A 106 -8.01 -13.13 4.57
C GLU A 106 -8.36 -11.73 5.12
N VAL A 107 -8.13 -10.70 4.31
CA VAL A 107 -8.42 -9.30 4.66
C VAL A 107 -9.92 -9.02 4.51
N GLN A 108 -10.50 -9.56 3.45
CA GLN A 108 -11.91 -9.46 3.09
C GLN A 108 -12.26 -10.63 2.16
N GLU A 109 -13.55 -10.87 1.96
CA GLU A 109 -14.02 -11.92 1.06
C GLU A 109 -13.39 -11.75 -0.33
N GLY A 110 -12.67 -12.79 -0.80
CA GLY A 110 -12.03 -12.80 -2.11
C GLY A 110 -10.67 -12.10 -2.19
N PHE A 111 -10.03 -11.80 -1.05
CA PHE A 111 -8.67 -11.24 -1.00
C PHE A 111 -7.81 -11.90 0.09
N GLY A 112 -6.73 -12.54 -0.35
CA GLY A 112 -5.72 -13.18 0.47
C GLY A 112 -4.40 -12.43 0.38
N SER A 113 -3.91 -11.85 1.48
CA SER A 113 -2.69 -11.03 1.49
C SER A 113 -1.46 -11.85 1.88
N GLU A 114 -0.47 -11.99 0.99
CA GLU A 114 0.80 -12.61 1.37
C GLU A 114 1.74 -11.64 2.09
N LEU A 115 1.60 -10.33 1.86
CA LEU A 115 2.43 -9.30 2.50
C LEU A 115 1.56 -8.19 3.08
N GLY A 116 1.58 -8.07 4.40
CA GLY A 116 0.97 -6.97 5.14
C GLY A 116 2.01 -6.03 5.71
N ILE A 117 1.68 -4.73 5.75
CA ILE A 117 2.48 -3.67 6.34
C ILE A 117 1.59 -2.93 7.34
N ASP A 118 2.02 -2.89 8.60
CA ASP A 118 1.43 -2.09 9.66
C ASP A 118 2.32 -0.86 9.91
N PHE A 119 1.88 0.30 9.45
CA PHE A 119 2.63 1.53 9.61
C PHE A 119 2.59 2.07 11.05
N ALA A 120 1.53 1.79 11.79
CA ALA A 120 1.37 2.26 13.16
C ALA A 120 2.38 1.57 14.10
N ASP A 121 2.51 0.26 13.95
CA ASP A 121 3.41 -0.57 14.76
C ASP A 121 4.79 -0.79 14.11
N HIS A 122 5.02 -0.22 12.93
CA HIS A 122 6.31 -0.20 12.21
C HIS A 122 6.90 -1.57 11.88
N PHE A 123 6.06 -2.52 11.46
CA PHE A 123 6.52 -3.83 10.99
C PHE A 123 5.78 -4.26 9.72
N ALA A 124 6.36 -5.24 9.04
CA ALA A 124 5.71 -5.96 7.96
C ALA A 124 5.64 -7.45 8.32
N TYR A 125 4.77 -8.18 7.66
CA TYR A 125 4.62 -9.60 7.89
C TYR A 125 4.29 -10.32 6.59
N PHE A 126 4.85 -11.51 6.43
CA PHE A 126 4.50 -12.42 5.36
C PHE A 126 3.56 -13.48 5.90
N ASP A 127 2.35 -13.56 5.36
CA ASP A 127 1.37 -14.59 5.72
C ASP A 127 1.42 -15.78 4.75
N VAL A 128 2.63 -16.33 4.64
CA VAL A 128 2.94 -17.56 3.88
C VAL A 128 3.38 -18.64 4.86
N ASP A 129 3.54 -19.91 4.46
CA ASP A 129 4.06 -20.95 5.36
C ASP A 129 5.60 -21.06 5.28
N PRO A 130 6.36 -20.80 6.36
CA PRO A 130 5.92 -20.34 7.68
C PRO A 130 5.68 -18.83 7.75
N ASN A 131 4.72 -18.40 8.57
CA ASN A 131 4.43 -16.98 8.75
C ASN A 131 5.62 -16.30 9.45
N VAL A 132 6.01 -15.11 8.99
CA VAL A 132 7.15 -14.38 9.54
C VAL A 132 6.85 -12.90 9.64
N VAL A 133 7.20 -12.32 10.79
CA VAL A 133 7.24 -10.87 11.01
C VAL A 133 8.63 -10.36 10.69
N VAL A 134 8.71 -9.27 9.93
CA VAL A 134 9.95 -8.66 9.45
C VAL A 134 9.92 -7.15 9.67
N ASN A 135 11.09 -6.51 9.67
CA ASN A 135 11.16 -5.06 9.77
C ASN A 135 11.10 -4.41 8.38
N PHE A 136 10.86 -3.10 8.33
CA PHE A 136 10.88 -2.31 7.10
C PHE A 136 12.18 -2.43 6.29
N TYR A 137 13.31 -2.64 6.96
CA TYR A 137 14.60 -2.89 6.30
C TYR A 137 14.57 -4.16 5.44
N ASP A 138 13.93 -5.22 5.94
CA ASP A 138 13.94 -6.54 5.30
C ASP A 138 13.12 -6.54 3.99
N ILE A 139 12.16 -5.62 3.86
CA ILE A 139 11.36 -5.41 2.64
C ILE A 139 11.84 -4.23 1.80
N GLY A 140 12.95 -3.58 2.19
CA GLY A 140 13.48 -2.42 1.47
C GLY A 140 12.49 -1.25 1.40
N PHE A 141 11.76 -0.99 2.49
CA PHE A 141 10.80 0.11 2.54
C PHE A 141 11.49 1.48 2.57
N HIS A 142 11.05 2.38 1.68
CA HIS A 142 11.56 3.75 1.57
C HIS A 142 10.37 4.71 1.55
N PRO A 143 10.07 5.44 2.65
CA PRO A 143 9.01 6.44 2.63
C PRO A 143 9.46 7.69 1.87
N ALA A 144 8.52 8.36 1.19
CA ALA A 144 8.75 9.72 0.74
C ALA A 144 8.97 10.65 1.95
N PRO A 145 9.63 11.81 1.78
CA PRO A 145 9.73 12.80 2.85
C PRO A 145 8.34 13.19 3.37
N THR A 146 8.07 12.97 4.66
CA THR A 146 6.76 13.27 5.28
C THR A 146 6.74 14.60 6.03
N VAL A 147 7.78 15.43 5.91
CA VAL A 147 7.85 16.76 6.54
C VAL A 147 8.03 17.83 5.46
N THR A 148 7.11 18.78 5.42
CA THR A 148 7.32 20.05 4.72
C THR A 148 7.87 21.06 5.74
N SER A 149 8.96 21.75 5.38
CA SER A 149 9.54 22.83 6.18
C SER A 149 8.90 24.17 5.85
#